data_AF-A0A2W4C3U9-F1
#
_entry.id   AF-A0A2W4C3U9-F1
#
_cell.length_a   1.000
_cell.length_b   1.000
_cell.length_c   1.000
_cell.angle_alpha   90.00
_cell.angle_beta   90.00
_cell.angle_gamma   90.00
#
_symmetry.space_group_name_H-M   'P 1'
#
loop_
_entity.id
_entity.type
_entity.pdbx_description
1 polymer ?
#
loop_
_entity_poly.entity_id
_entity_poly.type
_entity_poly.pdbx_seq_one_letter_code
_entity_poly.pdbx_strand_id
1 'polypeptide(L)'
;MELSANRYAKLLGGACIVASLLAAPAAKAAESLLGDSVTSTAVGASLMEPIQPYASNNGTSTTTILQLGANNYANADVTGQASLAVIKQSGVNNRATQAIDGNNSALLLVQGGSNNSVVQAAKGNNDFQLVGVSGNNNTVAYIQSGDNLAGALDVRNANNTTVVAIQTPQSGRFLMPTGISGLQNQNVVVVPGRMYVFPKSR
;
A
#
# COMPACT_ATOMS: atom_id res chain seq x y z
N MET A 1 28.65 80.08 -33.71
CA MET A 1 28.15 81.30 -33.06
C MET A 1 26.64 81.26 -33.12
N GLU A 2 26.00 81.37 -31.95
CA GLU A 2 24.62 81.86 -31.70
C GLU A 2 23.45 80.94 -32.15
N LEU A 3 22.74 80.30 -31.20
CA LEU A 3 21.48 80.72 -30.50
C LEU A 3 20.23 80.49 -31.39
N SER A 4 19.09 79.90 -30.99
CA SER A 4 18.25 80.04 -29.78
C SER A 4 17.05 79.05 -29.94
N ALA A 5 16.79 78.10 -29.03
CA ALA A 5 15.87 78.14 -27.88
C ALA A 5 14.33 78.14 -28.14
N ASN A 6 13.70 77.06 -27.64
CA ASN A 6 12.38 76.94 -27.00
C ASN A 6 11.08 77.39 -27.70
N ARG A 7 10.15 76.43 -27.88
CA ARG A 7 8.72 76.65 -27.60
C ARG A 7 8.09 75.50 -26.80
N TYR A 8 7.92 75.78 -25.50
CA TYR A 8 6.72 75.64 -24.67
C TYR A 8 5.93 74.33 -24.55
N ALA A 9 5.91 73.85 -23.30
CA ALA A 9 5.07 72.82 -22.73
C ALA A 9 3.88 73.42 -21.92
N LYS A 10 2.91 72.54 -21.62
CA LYS A 10 1.87 72.55 -20.55
C LYS A 10 0.64 73.46 -20.70
N LEU A 11 -0.57 72.89 -20.54
CA LEU A 11 -1.40 72.80 -19.30
C LEU A 11 -2.84 72.33 -19.70
N LEU A 12 -3.35 71.17 -19.23
CA LEU A 12 -4.29 70.99 -18.10
C LEU A 12 -5.62 71.77 -18.16
N GLY A 13 -6.75 71.05 -18.13
CA GLY A 13 -8.03 71.58 -17.61
C GLY A 13 -9.29 70.85 -18.07
N GLY A 14 -9.99 70.16 -17.15
CA GLY A 14 -11.44 69.90 -17.29
C GLY A 14 -11.93 68.51 -16.88
N ALA A 15 -12.17 68.29 -15.59
CA ALA A 15 -12.85 67.14 -15.00
C ALA A 15 -14.39 67.33 -14.96
N CYS A 16 -15.18 66.23 -14.97
CA CYS A 16 -16.19 65.89 -13.93
C CYS A 16 -17.08 64.66 -14.34
N ILE A 17 -16.91 63.44 -13.78
CA ILE A 17 -17.68 62.71 -12.68
C ILE A 17 -19.10 62.22 -13.16
N VAL A 18 -19.63 60.98 -13.05
CA VAL A 18 -19.83 60.02 -11.91
C VAL A 18 -20.25 58.57 -12.36
N ALA A 19 -19.60 57.56 -11.73
CA ALA A 19 -20.00 56.22 -11.20
C ALA A 19 -20.76 55.10 -11.99
N SER A 20 -20.24 53.86 -11.88
CA SER A 20 -20.82 52.83 -10.99
C SER A 20 -19.84 51.68 -10.66
N LEU A 21 -19.85 51.27 -9.39
CA LEU A 21 -19.11 50.19 -8.70
C LEU A 21 -19.33 48.80 -9.31
N LEU A 22 -18.28 47.96 -9.42
CA LEU A 22 -18.36 46.53 -9.06
C LEU A 22 -16.98 45.98 -8.59
N ALA A 23 -16.93 45.76 -7.27
CA ALA A 23 -16.19 44.77 -6.47
C ALA A 23 -14.86 44.17 -6.96
N ALA A 24 -13.80 44.42 -6.19
CA ALA A 24 -12.65 43.52 -6.08
C ALA A 24 -12.88 42.50 -4.93
N PRO A 25 -12.57 41.22 -5.12
CA PRO A 25 -12.24 40.31 -4.02
C PRO A 25 -10.73 39.98 -4.09
N ALA A 26 -9.95 40.42 -3.10
CA ALA A 26 -9.68 39.71 -1.85
C ALA A 26 -8.59 38.63 -1.98
N ALA A 27 -7.45 38.95 -1.36
CA ALA A 27 -6.53 38.07 -0.66
C ALA A 27 -6.65 36.56 -0.92
N LYS A 28 -5.61 35.98 -1.53
CA LYS A 28 -5.15 34.61 -1.23
C LYS A 28 -3.63 34.52 -1.40
N ALA A 29 -2.90 35.11 -0.46
CA ALA A 29 -1.64 34.53 -0.02
C ALA A 29 -2.01 33.43 0.98
N ALA A 30 -2.29 32.23 0.46
CA ALA A 30 -2.35 31.01 1.24
C ALA A 30 -1.53 29.99 0.46
N GLU A 31 -0.36 29.71 0.99
CA GLU A 31 0.62 28.77 0.48
C GLU A 31 -0.03 27.41 0.21
N SER A 32 0.08 26.91 -1.02
CA SER A 32 -0.15 25.49 -1.30
C SER A 32 1.21 24.80 -1.34
N LEU A 33 1.74 24.50 -0.15
CA LEU A 33 2.94 23.67 0.05
C LEU A 33 2.71 22.19 -0.32
N LEU A 34 1.56 21.88 -0.94
CA LEU A 34 1.17 20.55 -1.42
C LEU A 34 0.98 20.52 -2.94
N GLY A 35 1.42 21.55 -3.66
CA GLY A 35 1.19 21.70 -5.10
C GLY A 35 2.29 21.18 -6.03
N ASP A 36 3.49 20.86 -5.53
CA ASP A 36 4.66 20.67 -6.41
C ASP A 36 5.57 19.48 -6.05
N SER A 37 4.99 18.38 -5.55
CA SER A 37 5.77 17.16 -5.27
C SER A 37 5.12 15.87 -5.77
N VAL A 38 4.06 15.96 -6.58
CA VAL A 38 3.42 14.80 -7.23
C VAL A 38 3.27 15.03 -8.74
N THR A 39 4.27 15.65 -9.37
CA THR A 39 4.39 15.71 -10.85
C THR A 39 5.75 15.22 -11.35
N SER A 40 6.65 14.79 -10.46
CA SER A 40 7.74 13.90 -10.85
C SER A 40 7.13 12.51 -11.08
N THR A 41 6.77 12.26 -12.34
CA THR A 41 6.42 10.94 -12.87
C THR A 41 7.44 9.86 -12.47
N ALA A 42 8.68 10.22 -12.14
CA ALA A 42 9.70 9.31 -11.64
C ALA A 42 9.51 8.90 -10.16
N VAL A 43 9.15 9.82 -9.26
CA VAL A 43 8.98 9.49 -7.83
C VAL A 43 7.67 8.75 -7.61
N GLY A 44 6.57 9.19 -8.23
CA GLY A 44 5.29 8.49 -8.16
C GLY A 44 5.36 7.07 -8.76
N ALA A 45 6.06 6.90 -9.89
CA ALA A 45 6.29 5.59 -10.50
C ALA A 45 7.21 4.70 -9.66
N SER A 46 8.25 5.25 -9.01
CA SER A 46 9.12 4.46 -8.12
C SER A 46 8.42 3.97 -6.84
N LEU A 47 7.41 4.71 -6.36
CA LEU A 47 6.59 4.31 -5.21
C LEU A 47 5.44 3.37 -5.61
N MET A 48 5.00 3.41 -6.88
CA MET A 48 4.00 2.50 -7.48
C MET A 48 4.62 1.29 -8.19
N GLU A 49 5.94 1.23 -8.34
CA GLU A 49 6.70 0.18 -9.04
C GLU A 49 6.29 -1.25 -8.62
N PRO A 50 6.01 -1.54 -7.33
CA PRO A 50 5.59 -2.88 -6.92
C PRO A 50 4.20 -3.29 -7.40
N ILE A 51 3.37 -2.37 -7.90
CA ILE A 51 1.95 -2.59 -8.23
C ILE A 51 1.63 -2.29 -9.70
N GLN A 52 2.55 -1.66 -10.44
CA GLN A 52 2.40 -1.35 -11.86
C GLN A 52 2.07 -2.56 -12.76
N PRO A 53 2.54 -3.81 -12.49
CA PRO A 53 2.18 -4.96 -13.33
C PRO A 53 0.68 -5.22 -13.43
N TYR A 54 -0.12 -4.84 -12.43
CA TYR A 54 -1.58 -4.97 -12.48
C TYR A 54 -2.26 -3.90 -13.34
N ALA A 55 -1.68 -2.70 -13.44
CA ALA A 55 -2.31 -1.61 -14.18
C ALA A 55 -2.27 -1.85 -15.71
N SER A 56 -1.42 -2.77 -16.17
CA SER A 56 -1.13 -2.93 -17.60
C SER A 56 -1.87 -4.09 -18.28
N ASN A 57 -2.57 -4.99 -17.58
CA ASN A 57 -3.30 -6.14 -18.16
C ASN A 57 -2.53 -6.98 -19.22
N ASN A 58 -1.20 -6.95 -19.22
CA ASN A 58 -0.37 -7.55 -20.27
C ASN A 58 -0.19 -9.07 -20.14
N GLY A 59 -1.03 -9.76 -19.35
CA GLY A 59 -0.92 -11.21 -19.08
C GLY A 59 0.34 -11.63 -18.31
N THR A 60 1.26 -10.71 -18.05
CA THR A 60 2.54 -11.01 -17.39
C THR A 60 2.37 -11.08 -15.88
N SER A 61 2.96 -12.09 -15.26
CA SER A 61 3.04 -12.19 -13.80
C SER A 61 4.35 -11.57 -13.30
N THR A 62 4.31 -10.88 -12.16
CA THR A 62 5.49 -10.26 -11.55
C THR A 62 5.73 -10.81 -10.16
N THR A 63 7.00 -11.04 -9.81
CA THR A 63 7.39 -11.48 -8.48
C THR A 63 8.50 -10.59 -7.95
N THR A 64 8.30 -10.02 -6.77
CA THR A 64 9.24 -9.10 -6.14
C THR A 64 9.55 -9.55 -4.72
N ILE A 65 10.84 -9.73 -4.42
CA ILE A 65 11.32 -10.10 -3.09
C ILE A 65 12.31 -9.03 -2.63
N LEU A 66 12.02 -8.43 -1.47
CA LEU A 66 12.90 -7.47 -0.79
C LEU A 66 13.20 -7.97 0.61
N GLN A 67 14.49 -8.09 0.95
CA GLN A 67 14.93 -8.57 2.26
C GLN A 67 15.95 -7.61 2.86
N LEU A 68 15.66 -7.11 4.06
CA LEU A 68 16.54 -6.25 4.85
C LEU A 68 16.90 -6.96 6.16
N GLY A 69 18.18 -6.98 6.51
CA GLY A 69 18.70 -7.69 7.69
C GLY A 69 19.40 -9.00 7.31
N ALA A 70 19.39 -9.99 8.20
CA ALA A 70 20.24 -11.18 8.08
C ALA A 70 19.46 -12.50 8.16
N ASN A 71 19.92 -13.52 7.43
CA ASN A 71 19.37 -14.89 7.43
C ASN A 71 17.87 -14.98 7.12
N ASN A 72 17.34 -14.03 6.34
CA ASN A 72 15.97 -14.11 5.88
C ASN A 72 15.89 -15.07 4.67
N TYR A 73 14.79 -15.79 4.55
CA TYR A 73 14.48 -16.67 3.43
C TYR A 73 13.12 -16.31 2.87
N ALA A 74 13.03 -16.20 1.54
CA ALA A 74 11.80 -15.96 0.82
C ALA A 74 11.74 -16.85 -0.43
N ASN A 75 10.55 -17.38 -0.70
CA ASN A 75 10.23 -18.07 -1.94
C ASN A 75 8.84 -17.59 -2.39
N ALA A 76 8.69 -17.31 -3.68
CA ALA A 76 7.42 -16.98 -4.28
C ALA A 76 7.26 -17.78 -5.58
N ASP A 77 6.10 -18.40 -5.74
CA ASP A 77 5.72 -19.15 -6.93
C ASP A 77 4.38 -18.62 -7.47
N VAL A 78 4.30 -18.51 -8.80
CA VAL A 78 3.12 -18.00 -9.50
C VAL A 78 2.85 -18.89 -10.70
N THR A 79 1.81 -19.69 -10.60
CA THR A 79 1.23 -20.48 -11.68
C THR A 79 -0.01 -19.77 -12.20
N GLY A 80 0.08 -19.20 -13.41
CA GLY A 80 -0.98 -18.40 -14.03
C GLY A 80 -0.46 -17.09 -14.62
N GLN A 81 -1.38 -16.22 -15.03
CA GLN A 81 -1.10 -14.98 -15.76
C GLN A 81 -1.65 -13.74 -15.05
N ALA A 82 -1.05 -12.58 -15.33
CA ALA A 82 -1.46 -11.28 -14.79
C ALA A 82 -1.47 -11.22 -13.25
N SER A 83 -0.63 -12.03 -12.58
CA SER A 83 -0.59 -12.13 -11.12
C SER A 83 0.64 -11.42 -10.56
N LEU A 84 0.59 -10.94 -9.33
CA LEU A 84 1.74 -10.36 -8.63
C LEU A 84 1.88 -10.92 -7.22
N ALA A 85 3.11 -11.35 -6.98
CA ALA A 85 3.63 -11.86 -5.73
C ALA A 85 4.67 -10.87 -5.18
N VAL A 86 4.42 -10.29 -4.01
CA VAL A 86 5.37 -9.42 -3.32
C VAL A 86 5.67 -9.97 -1.94
N ILE A 87 6.95 -10.11 -1.63
CA ILE A 87 7.45 -10.42 -0.29
C ILE A 87 8.41 -9.31 0.14
N LYS A 88 8.13 -8.69 1.29
CA LYS A 88 9.03 -7.75 1.96
C LYS A 88 9.34 -8.25 3.36
N GLN A 89 10.62 -8.45 3.66
CA GLN A 89 11.09 -8.89 4.97
C GLN A 89 12.08 -7.88 5.55
N SER A 90 11.94 -7.58 6.84
CA SER A 90 12.89 -6.77 7.61
C SER A 90 13.19 -7.43 8.95
N GLY A 91 14.46 -7.56 9.29
CA GLY A 91 14.94 -8.15 10.54
C GLY A 91 15.73 -9.44 10.31
N VAL A 92 15.58 -10.41 11.21
CA VAL A 92 16.52 -11.54 11.31
C VAL A 92 15.80 -12.89 11.31
N ASN A 93 16.32 -13.87 10.57
CA ASN A 93 15.81 -15.25 10.54
C ASN A 93 14.32 -15.35 10.15
N ASN A 94 13.83 -14.44 9.32
CA ASN A 94 12.44 -14.49 8.85
C ASN A 94 12.30 -15.44 7.65
N ARG A 95 11.28 -16.30 7.67
CA ARG A 95 10.93 -17.18 6.55
C ARG A 95 9.60 -16.76 5.92
N ALA A 96 9.56 -16.70 4.60
CA ALA A 96 8.37 -16.39 3.82
C ALA A 96 8.22 -17.39 2.66
N THR A 97 7.01 -17.85 2.43
CA THR A 97 6.64 -18.62 1.23
C THR A 97 5.31 -18.11 0.72
N GLN A 98 5.26 -17.81 -0.57
CA GLN A 98 4.09 -17.28 -1.24
C GLN A 98 3.78 -18.13 -2.47
N ALA A 99 2.50 -18.45 -2.69
CA ALA A 99 2.07 -19.23 -3.85
C ALA A 99 0.77 -18.68 -4.44
N ILE A 100 0.75 -18.44 -5.74
CA ILE A 100 -0.45 -18.09 -6.50
C ILE A 100 -0.72 -19.21 -7.51
N ASP A 101 -1.88 -19.83 -7.43
CA ASP A 101 -2.40 -20.76 -8.43
C ASP A 101 -3.69 -20.17 -9.03
N GLY A 102 -3.54 -19.47 -10.16
CA GLY A 102 -4.62 -18.79 -10.86
C GLY A 102 -4.20 -17.45 -11.47
N ASN A 103 -5.17 -16.75 -12.04
CA ASN A 103 -4.93 -15.54 -12.84
C ASN A 103 -5.44 -14.28 -12.17
N ASN A 104 -4.80 -13.15 -12.49
CA ASN A 104 -5.21 -11.83 -12.03
C ASN A 104 -5.24 -11.68 -10.50
N SER A 105 -4.30 -12.30 -9.80
CA SER A 105 -4.31 -12.37 -8.33
C SER A 105 -3.15 -11.60 -7.67
N ALA A 106 -3.53 -10.83 -6.65
CA ALA A 106 -2.90 -10.11 -5.52
C ALA A 106 -2.29 -10.85 -4.34
N LEU A 107 -0.98 -11.11 -4.22
CA LEU A 107 -0.42 -11.53 -2.93
C LEU A 107 0.71 -10.61 -2.45
N LEU A 108 0.47 -9.92 -1.32
CA LEU A 108 1.43 -9.02 -0.68
C LEU A 108 1.74 -9.48 0.75
N LEU A 109 3.00 -9.78 1.01
CA LEU A 109 3.52 -10.15 2.33
C LEU A 109 4.50 -9.09 2.84
N VAL A 110 4.28 -8.61 4.06
CA VAL A 110 5.20 -7.75 4.81
C VAL A 110 5.49 -8.39 6.17
N GLN A 111 6.76 -8.65 6.44
CA GLN A 111 7.22 -9.30 7.66
C GLN A 111 8.32 -8.50 8.32
N GLY A 112 8.17 -8.21 9.61
CA GLY A 112 9.12 -7.48 10.44
C GLY A 112 9.48 -8.24 11.72
N GLY A 113 10.66 -7.98 12.28
CA GLY A 113 11.10 -8.56 13.57
C GLY A 113 11.97 -9.80 13.39
N SER A 114 11.87 -10.78 14.29
CA SER A 114 12.78 -11.94 14.27
C SER A 114 12.10 -13.31 14.33
N ASN A 115 12.67 -14.29 13.63
CA ASN A 115 12.25 -15.69 13.66
C ASN A 115 10.76 -15.90 13.32
N ASN A 116 10.18 -15.04 12.48
CA ASN A 116 8.80 -15.25 12.04
C ASN A 116 8.80 -16.19 10.80
N SER A 117 7.74 -16.97 10.63
CA SER A 117 7.54 -17.86 9.48
C SER A 117 6.16 -17.64 8.90
N VAL A 118 6.08 -17.27 7.63
CA VAL A 118 4.81 -16.95 6.96
C VAL A 118 4.61 -17.79 5.71
N VAL A 119 3.44 -18.39 5.60
CA VAL A 119 2.94 -19.03 4.38
C VAL A 119 1.70 -18.27 3.91
N GLN A 120 1.72 -17.84 2.66
CA GLN A 120 0.63 -17.13 2.03
C GLN A 120 0.29 -17.84 0.72
N ALA A 121 -0.97 -18.23 0.52
CA ALA A 121 -1.37 -18.92 -0.69
C ALA A 121 -2.77 -18.50 -1.15
N ALA A 122 -2.94 -18.35 -2.46
CA ALA A 122 -4.25 -18.21 -3.08
C ALA A 122 -4.41 -19.21 -4.22
N LYS A 123 -5.58 -19.84 -4.27
CA LYS A 123 -6.01 -20.72 -5.34
C LYS A 123 -7.33 -20.24 -5.92
N GLY A 124 -7.29 -19.71 -7.13
CA GLY A 124 -8.42 -19.03 -7.75
C GLY A 124 -7.99 -17.80 -8.54
N ASN A 125 -8.97 -17.15 -9.17
CA ASN A 125 -8.76 -15.98 -10.01
C ASN A 125 -9.33 -14.72 -9.36
N ASN A 126 -8.68 -13.58 -9.64
CA ASN A 126 -9.09 -12.27 -9.15
C ASN A 126 -9.06 -12.16 -7.62
N ASP A 127 -8.09 -12.83 -7.00
CA ASP A 127 -7.93 -12.83 -5.55
C ASP A 127 -6.98 -11.72 -5.08
N PHE A 128 -7.19 -11.23 -3.87
CA PHE A 128 -6.33 -10.26 -3.21
C PHE A 128 -6.09 -10.65 -1.76
N GLN A 129 -4.82 -10.65 -1.37
CA GLN A 129 -4.38 -11.05 -0.06
C GLN A 129 -3.23 -10.18 0.42
N LEU A 130 -3.43 -9.56 1.58
CA LEU A 130 -2.41 -8.80 2.29
C LEU A 130 -2.10 -9.48 3.63
N VAL A 131 -0.82 -9.76 3.88
CA VAL A 131 -0.37 -10.32 5.16
C VAL A 131 0.70 -9.41 5.77
N GLY A 132 0.42 -8.91 6.97
CA GLY A 132 1.36 -8.19 7.82
C GLY A 132 1.73 -9.04 9.04
N VAL A 133 3.02 -9.23 9.32
CA VAL A 133 3.48 -9.91 10.53
C VAL A 133 4.59 -9.10 11.18
N SER A 134 4.46 -8.80 12.47
CA SER A 134 5.53 -8.18 13.26
C SER A 134 5.66 -8.78 14.67
N GLY A 135 6.87 -8.71 15.20
CA GLY A 135 7.21 -9.26 16.52
C GLY A 135 8.18 -10.43 16.39
N ASN A 136 8.10 -11.40 17.30
CA ASN A 136 9.10 -12.47 17.40
C ASN A 136 8.48 -13.86 17.47
N ASN A 137 9.09 -14.83 16.79
CA ASN A 137 8.73 -16.26 16.87
C ASN A 137 7.27 -16.55 16.44
N ASN A 138 6.73 -15.79 15.49
CA ASN A 138 5.36 -16.00 15.02
C ASN A 138 5.31 -16.93 13.80
N THR A 139 4.32 -17.81 13.75
CA THR A 139 4.02 -18.65 12.59
C THR A 139 2.66 -18.27 12.03
N VAL A 140 2.58 -17.85 10.77
CA VAL A 140 1.33 -17.39 10.16
C VAL A 140 1.09 -18.14 8.87
N ALA A 141 -0.11 -18.69 8.69
CA ALA A 141 -0.57 -19.28 7.45
C ALA A 141 -1.89 -18.63 7.05
N TYR A 142 -1.96 -18.03 5.86
CA TYR A 142 -3.20 -17.52 5.31
C TYR A 142 -3.42 -18.09 3.90
N ILE A 143 -4.51 -18.83 3.74
CA ILE A 143 -4.91 -19.51 2.52
C ILE A 143 -6.25 -18.97 2.02
N GLN A 144 -6.30 -18.56 0.76
CA GLN A 144 -7.53 -18.29 0.02
C GLN A 144 -7.79 -19.43 -0.98
N SER A 145 -9.04 -19.87 -1.08
CA SER A 145 -9.46 -20.90 -2.04
C SER A 145 -10.83 -20.57 -2.62
N GLY A 146 -10.87 -20.22 -3.90
CA GLY A 146 -12.05 -19.76 -4.64
C GLY A 146 -11.73 -18.48 -5.42
N ASP A 147 -12.68 -17.99 -6.22
CA ASP A 147 -12.46 -16.78 -7.03
C ASP A 147 -13.02 -15.51 -6.37
N ASN A 148 -12.46 -14.36 -6.72
CA ASN A 148 -12.93 -13.03 -6.33
C ASN A 148 -12.93 -12.80 -4.80
N LEU A 149 -11.93 -13.36 -4.12
CA LEU A 149 -11.73 -13.22 -2.69
C LEU A 149 -10.75 -12.08 -2.40
N ALA A 150 -11.04 -11.29 -1.38
CA ALA A 150 -10.17 -10.25 -0.88
C ALA A 150 -10.07 -10.37 0.64
N GLY A 151 -8.87 -10.27 1.18
CA GLY A 151 -8.69 -10.21 2.61
C GLY A 151 -7.32 -9.75 3.06
N ALA A 152 -7.27 -9.30 4.30
CA ALA A 152 -6.09 -8.79 4.95
C ALA A 152 -5.96 -9.44 6.32
N LEU A 153 -4.75 -9.87 6.65
CA LEU A 153 -4.40 -10.42 7.95
C LEU A 153 -3.23 -9.62 8.49
N ASP A 154 -3.42 -8.97 9.63
CA ASP A 154 -2.36 -8.21 10.29
C ASP A 154 -2.12 -8.78 11.69
N VAL A 155 -0.95 -9.39 11.88
CA VAL A 155 -0.47 -9.99 13.12
C VAL A 155 0.65 -9.12 13.68
N ARG A 156 0.33 -8.15 14.55
CA ARG A 156 1.29 -7.15 15.04
C ARG A 156 1.74 -7.38 16.46
N ASN A 157 2.99 -7.05 16.74
CA ASN A 157 3.57 -7.04 18.09
C ASN A 157 3.31 -8.37 18.84
N ALA A 158 3.25 -9.47 18.10
CA ALA A 158 2.96 -10.78 18.65
C ALA A 158 4.26 -11.49 19.04
N ASN A 159 4.20 -12.32 20.07
CA ASN A 159 5.33 -13.14 20.50
C ASN A 159 4.90 -14.61 20.63
N ASN A 160 5.66 -15.50 20.01
CA ASN A 160 5.41 -16.94 20.03
C ASN A 160 3.95 -17.29 19.67
N THR A 161 3.39 -16.64 18.66
CA THR A 161 1.98 -16.84 18.27
C THR A 161 1.89 -17.64 16.98
N THR A 162 0.93 -18.55 16.89
CA THR A 162 0.59 -19.24 15.65
C THR A 162 -0.77 -18.76 15.16
N VAL A 163 -0.87 -18.31 13.91
CA VAL A 163 -2.13 -17.87 13.29
C VAL A 163 -2.37 -18.68 12.04
N VAL A 164 -3.53 -19.33 11.95
CA VAL A 164 -3.98 -20.02 10.75
C VAL A 164 -5.29 -19.39 10.30
N ALA A 165 -5.35 -19.10 9.02
CA ALA A 165 -6.39 -18.30 8.43
C ALA A 165 -6.81 -18.94 7.10
N ILE A 166 -8.08 -19.34 6.98
CA ILE A 166 -8.64 -19.91 5.75
C ILE A 166 -9.84 -19.08 5.29
N GLN A 167 -9.78 -18.56 4.07
CA GLN A 167 -10.88 -17.85 3.41
C GLN A 167 -11.34 -18.62 2.17
N THR A 168 -12.65 -18.72 2.03
CA THR A 168 -13.36 -19.39 0.92
C THR A 168 -14.54 -18.52 0.47
N PRO A 169 -15.21 -18.79 -0.66
CA PRO A 169 -16.42 -18.05 -1.03
C PRO A 169 -17.50 -18.04 0.07
N GLN A 170 -17.57 -19.11 0.88
CA GLN A 170 -18.51 -19.27 1.98
C GLN A 170 -18.22 -18.33 3.17
N SER A 171 -16.98 -17.85 3.33
CA SER A 171 -16.65 -16.81 4.33
C SER A 171 -17.06 -15.40 3.91
N GLY A 172 -17.57 -15.24 2.69
CA GLY A 172 -17.76 -13.93 2.07
C GLY A 172 -16.51 -13.47 1.31
N ARG A 173 -16.74 -12.59 0.33
CA ARG A 173 -15.71 -12.07 -0.58
C ARG A 173 -14.70 -11.17 0.12
N PHE A 174 -15.07 -10.54 1.22
CA PHE A 174 -14.25 -9.55 1.91
C PHE A 174 -14.17 -9.88 3.40
N LEU A 175 -13.35 -10.82 3.84
CA LEU A 175 -13.04 -10.92 5.27
C LEU A 175 -11.84 -11.80 5.61
N MET A 176 -10.92 -11.18 6.36
CA MET A 176 -10.26 -11.79 7.52
C MET A 176 -10.10 -10.74 8.62
N PRO A 177 -9.97 -11.15 9.91
CA PRO A 177 -9.75 -10.24 11.01
C PRO A 177 -8.46 -9.45 10.79
N THR A 178 -8.60 -8.13 10.67
CA THR A 178 -7.47 -7.20 10.76
C THR A 178 -7.17 -6.93 12.23
N GLY A 179 -5.89 -6.86 12.60
CA GLY A 179 -5.47 -6.36 13.91
C GLY A 179 -5.38 -7.42 15.01
N ILE A 180 -4.90 -8.62 14.68
CA ILE A 180 -4.46 -9.58 15.70
C ILE A 180 -3.19 -9.00 16.33
N SER A 181 -3.32 -8.31 17.46
CA SER A 181 -2.20 -7.60 18.08
C SER A 181 -1.91 -8.03 19.50
N GLY A 182 -0.65 -7.95 19.90
CA GLY A 182 -0.20 -8.15 21.28
C GLY A 182 -0.37 -9.58 21.82
N LEU A 183 -0.61 -10.57 20.94
CA LEU A 183 -0.74 -11.96 21.36
C LEU A 183 0.58 -12.52 21.87
N GLN A 184 0.50 -13.27 22.97
CA GLN A 184 1.66 -13.91 23.58
C GLN A 184 1.33 -15.37 23.87
N ASN A 185 2.11 -16.28 23.28
CA ASN A 185 1.95 -17.73 23.43
C ASN A 185 0.52 -18.20 23.09
N GLN A 186 -0.05 -17.70 21.98
CA GLN A 186 -1.40 -18.05 21.54
C GLN A 186 -1.39 -18.81 20.22
N ASN A 187 -2.41 -19.63 20.04
CA ASN A 187 -2.84 -20.16 18.76
C ASN A 187 -4.14 -19.45 18.37
N VAL A 188 -4.19 -18.95 17.13
CA VAL A 188 -5.35 -18.31 16.54
C VAL A 188 -5.76 -19.09 15.31
N VAL A 189 -7.02 -19.47 15.24
CA VAL A 189 -7.60 -20.11 14.07
C VAL A 189 -8.75 -19.25 13.58
N VAL A 190 -8.59 -18.71 12.38
CA VAL A 190 -9.59 -17.92 11.67
C VAL A 190 -10.18 -18.78 10.56
N VAL A 191 -11.49 -18.98 10.64
CA VAL A 191 -12.27 -19.74 9.67
C VAL A 191 -13.48 -18.90 9.26
N PRO A 192 -14.23 -19.30 8.21
CA PRO A 192 -15.45 -18.60 7.84
C PRO A 192 -16.36 -18.25 9.02
N GLY A 193 -16.54 -16.94 9.24
CA GLY A 193 -17.43 -16.38 10.27
C GLY A 193 -16.99 -16.53 11.72
N ARG A 194 -15.82 -17.13 12.02
CA ARG A 194 -15.37 -17.37 13.41
C ARG A 194 -13.87 -17.24 13.58
N MET A 195 -13.48 -16.84 14.79
CA MET A 195 -12.09 -16.80 15.24
C MET A 195 -12.00 -17.49 16.59
N TYR A 196 -11.03 -18.39 16.73
CA TYR A 196 -10.74 -19.12 17.95
C TYR A 196 -9.35 -18.73 18.43
N VAL A 197 -9.22 -18.40 19.71
CA VAL A 197 -7.94 -18.06 20.35
C VAL A 197 -7.78 -18.97 21.56
N PHE A 198 -6.64 -19.65 21.66
CA PHE A 198 -6.33 -20.54 22.76
C PHE A 198 -4.83 -20.55 23.07
N PRO A 199 -4.43 -20.75 24.33
CA PRO A 199 -3.02 -20.73 24.71
C PRO A 199 -2.25 -21.88 24.08
N LYS A 200 -0.96 -21.67 23.80
CA LYS A 200 -0.02 -22.76 23.47
C LYS A 200 0.26 -23.58 24.72
N SER A 201 0.16 -24.90 24.60
CA SER A 201 0.62 -25.83 25.63
C SER A 201 2.12 -25.61 25.85
N ARG A 202 2.51 -25.58 27.13
CA ARG A 202 3.90 -25.44 27.57
C ARG A 202 4.72 -26.66 27.22
#